data_AF-A0A256Z4H7-F1
#
_entry.id   AF-A0A256Z4H7-F1
#
_cell.length_a   1.000
_cell.length_b   1.000
_cell.length_c   1.000
_cell.angle_alpha   90.00
_cell.angle_beta   90.00
_cell.angle_gamma   90.00
#
_symmetry.space_group_name_H-M   'P 1'
#
loop_
_entity.id
_entity.type
_entity.pdbx_description
1 polymer ?
#
loop_
_entity_poly.entity_id
_entity_poly.type
_entity_poly.pdbx_seq_one_letter_code
_entity_poly.pdbx_strand_id
1 'polypeptide(L)'
;MVLISASILSADFAHLEEDVKRAENAGADMIHIDVMDGRFVPNITIGPPVVRSIRDVTELPFDVHLMIVEPERYLEDFANAGADLLTVHQEVSPHLDRTLHAIEELGIKPGVALNPHTPVQTIKHVSGFLGGGDRREPAEAHRGTESLDQSTSPSTLPEASTLPSTRLTEVKRSLPGSFGSAATLRKKPPSAGRGRGSLTGSERSGLSL
;
A
#
# COMPACT_ATOMS: atom_id res chain seq x y z
N MET A 1 -1.66 11.43 11.11
CA MET A 1 -2.56 11.82 10.02
C MET A 1 -3.13 10.55 9.39
N VAL A 2 -4.41 10.57 9.08
CA VAL A 2 -5.13 9.51 8.34
C VAL A 2 -5.13 9.93 6.88
N LEU A 3 -4.94 8.99 5.95
CA LEU A 3 -5.08 9.27 4.52
C LEU A 3 -6.42 8.69 4.01
N ILE A 4 -7.04 9.38 3.06
CA ILE A 4 -8.32 9.06 2.44
C ILE A 4 -8.10 8.73 0.96
N SER A 5 -8.39 7.49 0.57
CA SER A 5 -8.35 7.03 -0.83
C SER A 5 -9.79 6.90 -1.35
N ALA A 6 -10.19 7.74 -2.30
CA ALA A 6 -11.57 7.77 -2.81
C ALA A 6 -11.75 6.77 -3.98
N SER A 7 -12.63 5.78 -3.83
CA SER A 7 -12.86 4.77 -4.88
C SER A 7 -13.77 5.27 -5.99
N ILE A 8 -13.25 5.22 -7.22
CA ILE A 8 -14.01 5.57 -8.44
C ILE A 8 -14.91 4.42 -8.91
N LEU A 9 -14.86 3.24 -8.27
CA LEU A 9 -15.77 2.15 -8.62
C LEU A 9 -17.24 2.52 -8.38
N SER A 10 -17.47 3.45 -7.46
CA SER A 10 -18.81 4.00 -7.14
C SER A 10 -19.19 5.25 -7.94
N ALA A 11 -18.32 5.71 -8.84
CA ALA A 11 -18.53 6.90 -9.64
C ALA A 11 -19.50 6.65 -10.79
N ASP A 12 -20.04 7.73 -11.35
CA ASP A 12 -20.69 7.70 -12.65
C ASP A 12 -19.63 7.58 -13.75
N PHE A 13 -19.51 6.39 -14.35
CA PHE A 13 -18.56 6.13 -15.42
C PHE A 13 -18.76 7.00 -16.66
N ALA A 14 -19.96 7.56 -16.87
CA ALA A 14 -20.23 8.49 -17.96
C ALA A 14 -19.61 9.88 -17.71
N HIS A 15 -19.33 10.24 -16.45
CA HIS A 15 -18.83 11.54 -16.02
C HIS A 15 -17.66 11.42 -15.04
N LEU A 16 -16.74 10.47 -15.27
CA LEU A 16 -15.60 10.20 -14.36
C LEU A 16 -14.79 11.44 -14.01
N GLU A 17 -14.59 12.35 -14.97
CA GLU A 17 -13.85 13.59 -14.74
C GLU A 17 -14.44 14.40 -13.58
N GLU A 18 -15.77 14.55 -13.56
CA GLU A 18 -16.47 15.34 -12.54
C GLU A 18 -16.38 14.69 -11.17
N ASP A 19 -16.54 13.36 -11.11
CA ASP A 19 -16.49 12.61 -9.87
C ASP A 19 -15.08 12.58 -9.26
N VAL A 20 -14.03 12.49 -10.09
CA VAL A 20 -12.63 12.61 -9.64
C VAL A 20 -12.36 13.99 -9.06
N LYS A 21 -12.76 15.07 -9.77
CA LYS A 21 -12.63 16.45 -9.27
C LYS A 21 -13.44 16.66 -7.99
N ARG A 22 -14.62 16.04 -7.87
CA ARG A 22 -15.43 16.09 -6.65
C ARG A 22 -14.73 15.42 -5.48
N ALA A 23 -14.09 14.27 -5.69
CA ALA A 23 -13.30 13.59 -4.66
C ALA A 23 -12.10 14.43 -4.20
N GLU A 24 -11.36 15.02 -5.14
CA GLU A 24 -10.24 15.91 -4.84
C GLU A 24 -10.68 17.13 -4.03
N ASN A 25 -11.74 17.82 -4.46
CA ASN A 25 -12.30 18.97 -3.76
C ASN A 25 -12.86 18.63 -2.36
N ALA A 26 -13.26 17.37 -2.14
CA ALA A 26 -13.70 16.87 -0.84
C ALA A 26 -12.53 16.54 0.11
N GLY A 27 -11.28 16.68 -0.34
CA GLY A 27 -10.07 16.44 0.45
C GLY A 27 -9.60 14.99 0.43
N ALA A 28 -9.84 14.25 -0.65
CA ALA A 28 -9.20 12.97 -0.86
C ALA A 28 -7.67 13.15 -1.02
N ASP A 29 -6.89 12.24 -0.45
CA ASP A 29 -5.44 12.22 -0.61
C ASP A 29 -5.00 11.39 -1.82
N MET A 30 -5.85 10.46 -2.28
CA MET A 30 -5.59 9.55 -3.39
C MET A 30 -6.89 9.16 -4.09
N ILE A 31 -6.77 8.69 -5.33
CA ILE A 31 -7.86 8.07 -6.09
C ILE A 31 -7.64 6.56 -6.12
N HIS A 32 -8.59 5.81 -5.57
CA HIS A 32 -8.56 4.35 -5.56
C HIS A 32 -9.23 3.78 -6.81
N ILE A 33 -8.54 2.87 -7.50
CA ILE A 33 -8.96 2.31 -8.78
C ILE A 33 -8.96 0.78 -8.67
N ASP A 34 -10.15 0.20 -8.65
CA ASP A 34 -10.37 -1.24 -8.57
C ASP A 34 -10.44 -1.87 -9.97
N VAL A 35 -9.45 -2.71 -10.31
CA VAL A 35 -9.36 -3.41 -11.60
C VAL A 35 -9.76 -4.87 -11.41
N MET A 36 -10.81 -5.30 -12.10
CA MET A 36 -11.40 -6.64 -11.97
C MET A 36 -11.52 -7.31 -13.35
N ASP A 37 -11.18 -8.60 -13.44
CA ASP A 37 -11.07 -9.35 -14.71
C ASP A 37 -12.17 -10.41 -14.95
N GLY A 38 -13.15 -10.53 -14.07
CA GLY A 38 -14.18 -11.59 -14.16
C GLY A 38 -13.66 -13.00 -13.81
N ARG A 39 -12.38 -13.15 -13.47
CA ARG A 39 -11.73 -14.43 -13.18
C ARG A 39 -11.34 -14.55 -11.72
N PHE A 40 -10.60 -13.59 -11.18
CA PHE A 40 -10.25 -13.54 -9.76
C PHE A 40 -11.45 -13.13 -8.91
N VAL A 41 -12.24 -12.19 -9.43
CA VAL A 41 -13.55 -11.77 -8.90
C VAL A 41 -14.57 -11.85 -10.05
N PRO A 42 -15.88 -12.04 -9.77
CA PRO A 42 -16.88 -12.25 -10.84
C PRO A 42 -17.16 -11.01 -11.71
N ASN A 43 -16.86 -9.81 -11.20
CA ASN A 43 -17.14 -8.56 -11.89
C ASN A 43 -16.00 -8.19 -12.86
N ILE A 44 -16.33 -7.39 -13.88
CA ILE A 44 -15.35 -6.75 -14.77
C ILE A 44 -15.55 -5.25 -14.62
N THR A 45 -14.46 -4.51 -14.37
CA THR A 45 -14.53 -3.06 -14.13
C THR A 45 -13.89 -2.29 -15.28
N ILE A 46 -12.64 -1.88 -15.11
CA ILE A 46 -11.91 -0.98 -15.98
C ILE A 46 -10.47 -1.46 -16.14
N GLY A 47 -9.78 -0.95 -17.17
CA GLY A 47 -8.39 -1.28 -17.47
C GLY A 47 -7.52 -0.05 -17.72
N PRO A 48 -6.28 -0.25 -18.18
CA PRO A 48 -5.31 0.83 -18.41
C PRO A 48 -5.82 2.01 -19.25
N PRO A 49 -6.66 1.83 -20.31
CA PRO A 49 -7.18 2.95 -21.07
C PRO A 49 -8.01 3.94 -20.25
N VAL A 50 -8.80 3.45 -19.29
CA VAL A 50 -9.63 4.31 -18.43
C VAL A 50 -8.74 5.04 -17.42
N VAL A 51 -7.80 4.35 -16.79
CA VAL A 51 -6.82 4.96 -15.87
C VAL A 51 -6.07 6.10 -16.56
N ARG A 52 -5.56 5.85 -17.78
CA ARG A 52 -4.89 6.86 -18.59
C ARG A 52 -5.80 8.05 -18.92
N SER A 53 -7.08 7.80 -19.23
CA SER A 53 -8.02 8.87 -19.59
C SER A 53 -8.31 9.86 -18.46
N ILE A 54 -8.17 9.42 -17.20
CA ILE A 54 -8.40 10.27 -16.02
C ILE A 54 -7.10 10.78 -15.38
N ARG A 55 -5.93 10.35 -15.86
CA ARG A 55 -4.63 10.74 -15.27
C ARG A 55 -4.41 12.24 -15.29
N ASP A 56 -4.82 12.91 -16.37
CA ASP A 56 -4.66 14.37 -16.54
C ASP A 56 -5.79 15.19 -15.87
N VAL A 57 -6.74 14.52 -15.20
CA VAL A 57 -7.86 15.18 -14.52
C VAL A 57 -7.46 15.70 -13.13
N THR A 58 -6.48 15.05 -12.48
CA THR A 58 -6.06 15.34 -11.10
C THR A 58 -4.58 15.02 -10.87
N GLU A 59 -3.95 15.76 -9.97
CA GLU A 59 -2.59 15.51 -9.50
C GLU A 59 -2.55 14.51 -8.32
N LEU A 60 -3.71 14.08 -7.81
CA LEU A 60 -3.77 13.11 -6.73
C LEU A 60 -3.14 11.76 -7.15
N PRO A 61 -2.40 11.08 -6.26
CA PRO A 61 -1.85 9.76 -6.54
C PRO A 61 -2.94 8.72 -6.87
N PHE A 62 -2.64 7.85 -7.83
CA PHE A 62 -3.50 6.74 -8.22
C PHE A 62 -3.09 5.46 -7.49
N ASP A 63 -4.00 4.97 -6.66
CA ASP A 63 -3.91 3.74 -5.88
C ASP A 63 -4.67 2.64 -6.62
N VAL A 64 -3.98 1.98 -7.54
CA VAL A 64 -4.51 0.93 -8.41
C VAL A 64 -4.43 -0.43 -7.72
N HIS A 65 -5.58 -1.07 -7.58
CA HIS A 65 -5.71 -2.39 -6.96
C HIS A 65 -6.12 -3.41 -8.01
N LEU A 66 -5.18 -4.32 -8.29
CA LEU A 66 -5.33 -5.38 -9.28
C LEU A 66 -5.98 -6.61 -8.63
N MET A 67 -7.29 -6.74 -8.82
CA MET A 67 -8.08 -7.94 -8.54
C MET A 67 -8.18 -8.80 -9.82
N ILE A 68 -7.03 -9.22 -10.34
CA ILE A 68 -6.91 -9.97 -11.61
C ILE A 68 -5.98 -11.17 -11.48
N VAL A 69 -6.16 -12.18 -12.32
CA VAL A 69 -5.25 -13.32 -12.46
C VAL A 69 -4.02 -12.91 -13.29
N GLU A 70 -2.83 -13.41 -12.93
CA GLU A 70 -1.55 -13.08 -13.59
C GLU A 70 -1.27 -11.56 -13.67
N PRO A 71 -1.32 -10.82 -12.54
CA PRO A 71 -1.17 -9.36 -12.55
C PRO A 71 0.19 -8.89 -13.09
N GLU A 72 1.23 -9.74 -13.02
CA GLU A 72 2.56 -9.47 -13.57
C GLU A 72 2.54 -9.11 -15.07
N ARG A 73 1.52 -9.53 -15.81
CA ARG A 73 1.38 -9.25 -17.25
C ARG A 73 0.94 -7.82 -17.55
N TYR A 74 0.44 -7.10 -16.55
CA TYR A 74 -0.19 -5.78 -16.73
C TYR A 74 0.53 -4.65 -15.98
N LEU A 75 1.63 -4.95 -15.26
CA LEU A 75 2.33 -3.96 -14.43
C LEU A 75 2.80 -2.76 -15.26
N GLU A 76 3.44 -3.02 -16.40
CA GLU A 76 3.91 -1.98 -17.33
C GLU A 76 2.75 -1.16 -17.89
N ASP A 77 1.64 -1.79 -18.26
CA ASP A 77 0.47 -1.10 -18.80
C ASP A 77 -0.13 -0.11 -17.80
N PHE A 78 -0.24 -0.52 -16.53
CA PHE A 78 -0.75 0.35 -15.47
C PHE A 78 0.25 1.42 -15.02
N ALA A 79 1.55 1.10 -14.98
CA ALA A 79 2.58 2.10 -14.75
C ALA A 79 2.53 3.20 -15.83
N ASN A 80 2.47 2.79 -17.11
CA ASN A 80 2.34 3.70 -18.24
C ASN A 80 1.00 4.45 -18.30
N ALA A 81 -0.04 3.94 -17.63
CA ALA A 81 -1.32 4.61 -17.50
C ALA A 81 -1.34 5.66 -16.37
N GLY A 82 -0.29 5.71 -15.55
CA GLY A 82 -0.13 6.71 -14.49
C GLY A 82 -0.52 6.24 -13.09
N ALA A 83 -0.41 4.93 -12.81
CA ALA A 83 -0.52 4.39 -11.46
C ALA A 83 0.66 4.86 -10.60
N ASP A 84 0.42 5.30 -9.36
CA ASP A 84 1.46 5.69 -8.40
C ASP A 84 1.71 4.58 -7.35
N LEU A 85 0.69 3.78 -7.09
CA LEU A 85 0.71 2.61 -6.23
C LEU A 85 0.01 1.46 -6.95
N LEU A 86 0.69 0.31 -7.03
CA LEU A 86 0.13 -0.92 -7.58
C LEU A 86 0.03 -1.97 -6.49
N THR A 87 -1.22 -2.33 -6.15
CA THR A 87 -1.52 -3.37 -5.17
C THR A 87 -1.93 -4.65 -5.86
N VAL A 88 -1.22 -5.75 -5.59
CA VAL A 88 -1.52 -7.10 -6.11
C VAL A 88 -1.95 -8.04 -5.00
N HIS A 89 -2.67 -9.09 -5.36
CA HIS A 89 -3.12 -10.13 -4.44
C HIS A 89 -2.12 -11.28 -4.33
N GLN A 90 -1.75 -11.67 -3.11
CA GLN A 90 -0.90 -12.85 -2.86
C GLN A 90 -1.50 -14.13 -3.48
N GLU A 91 -2.82 -14.21 -3.58
CA GLU A 91 -3.54 -15.40 -4.06
C GLU A 91 -3.37 -15.67 -5.56
N VAL A 92 -2.98 -14.66 -6.33
CA VAL A 92 -2.85 -14.70 -7.80
C VAL A 92 -1.44 -14.37 -8.28
N SER A 93 -0.49 -14.19 -7.36
CA SER A 93 0.91 -13.96 -7.66
C SER A 93 1.75 -15.12 -7.08
N PRO A 94 1.99 -16.20 -7.86
CA PRO A 94 2.80 -17.33 -7.41
C PRO A 94 4.21 -16.94 -6.93
N HIS A 95 4.79 -15.92 -7.55
CA HIS A 95 6.10 -15.35 -7.22
C HIS A 95 5.95 -13.89 -6.76
N LEU A 96 5.25 -13.69 -5.64
CA LEU A 96 4.89 -12.36 -5.15
C LEU A 96 6.10 -11.44 -4.98
N ASP A 97 7.22 -11.94 -4.45
CA ASP A 97 8.48 -11.19 -4.30
C ASP A 97 8.98 -10.62 -5.64
N ARG A 98 8.96 -11.43 -6.70
CA ARG A 98 9.35 -10.99 -8.05
C ARG A 98 8.38 -9.96 -8.61
N THR A 99 7.08 -10.16 -8.40
CA THR A 99 6.05 -9.19 -8.84
C THR A 99 6.24 -7.85 -8.15
N LEU A 100 6.50 -7.83 -6.84
CA LEU A 100 6.73 -6.58 -6.09
C LEU A 100 8.02 -5.89 -6.52
N HIS A 101 9.09 -6.64 -6.79
CA HIS A 101 10.32 -6.08 -7.33
C HIS A 101 10.11 -5.44 -8.72
N ALA A 102 9.36 -6.10 -9.60
CA ALA A 102 9.03 -5.56 -10.92
C ALA A 102 8.23 -4.25 -10.80
N ILE A 103 7.33 -4.13 -9.82
CA ILE A 103 6.62 -2.87 -9.56
C ILE A 103 7.60 -1.75 -9.13
N GLU A 104 8.56 -2.05 -8.25
CA GLU A 104 9.59 -1.08 -7.85
C GLU A 104 10.47 -0.65 -9.03
N GLU A 105 10.87 -1.57 -9.91
CA GLU A 105 11.67 -1.29 -11.11
C GLU A 105 10.96 -0.35 -12.10
N LEU A 106 9.62 -0.37 -12.10
CA LEU A 106 8.79 0.57 -12.87
C LEU A 106 8.66 1.95 -12.21
N GLY A 107 9.30 2.17 -11.06
CA GLY A 107 9.21 3.41 -10.30
C GLY A 107 7.88 3.59 -9.56
N ILE A 108 7.08 2.54 -9.46
CA ILE A 108 5.76 2.55 -8.83
C ILE A 108 5.89 1.99 -7.42
N LYS A 109 5.07 2.48 -6.49
CA LYS A 109 5.04 1.93 -5.13
C LYS A 109 4.37 0.55 -5.12
N PRO A 110 5.00 -0.51 -4.58
CA PRO A 110 4.38 -1.82 -4.47
C PRO A 110 3.42 -1.91 -3.28
N GLY A 111 2.31 -2.61 -3.46
CA GLY A 111 1.33 -2.93 -2.44
C GLY A 111 0.91 -4.40 -2.49
N VAL A 112 0.51 -4.95 -1.34
CA VAL A 112 -0.01 -6.32 -1.24
C VAL A 112 -1.38 -6.32 -0.57
N ALA A 113 -2.33 -6.96 -1.22
CA ALA A 113 -3.65 -7.27 -0.67
C ALA A 113 -3.77 -8.75 -0.33
N LEU A 114 -4.60 -9.02 0.68
CA LEU A 114 -4.95 -10.36 1.12
C LEU A 114 -6.47 -10.49 1.17
N ASN A 115 -6.97 -11.65 0.74
CA ASN A 115 -8.33 -12.05 0.99
C ASN A 115 -8.57 -12.27 2.49
N PRO A 116 -9.83 -12.14 2.97
CA PRO A 116 -10.15 -12.26 4.39
C PRO A 116 -9.69 -13.57 5.02
N HIS A 117 -9.71 -14.66 4.25
CA HIS A 117 -9.35 -16.00 4.69
C HIS A 117 -7.86 -16.30 4.56
N THR A 118 -7.09 -15.44 3.91
CA THR A 118 -5.65 -15.63 3.73
C THR A 118 -4.90 -15.15 4.96
N PRO A 119 -4.15 -16.03 5.66
CA PRO A 119 -3.41 -15.64 6.85
C PRO A 119 -2.35 -14.59 6.54
N VAL A 120 -2.24 -13.54 7.37
CA VAL A 120 -1.23 -12.47 7.19
C VAL A 120 0.21 -12.99 7.21
N GLN A 121 0.44 -14.18 7.76
CA GLN A 121 1.74 -14.82 7.81
C GLN A 121 2.28 -15.19 6.42
N THR A 122 1.41 -15.33 5.41
CA THR A 122 1.83 -15.68 4.04
C THR A 122 2.75 -14.62 3.43
N ILE A 123 2.61 -13.36 3.83
CA ILE A 123 3.40 -12.24 3.31
C ILE A 123 4.60 -11.88 4.18
N LYS A 124 4.93 -12.69 5.19
CA LYS A 124 6.04 -12.41 6.12
C LYS A 124 7.37 -12.24 5.39
N HIS A 125 7.61 -12.99 4.32
CA HIS A 125 8.87 -12.96 3.59
C HIS A 125 9.01 -11.77 2.63
N VAL A 126 7.89 -11.10 2.30
CA VAL A 126 7.88 -9.92 1.42
C VAL A 126 7.64 -8.62 2.19
N SER A 127 7.58 -8.66 3.53
CA SER A 127 7.31 -7.47 4.34
C SER A 127 8.33 -6.35 4.16
N GLY A 128 9.54 -6.67 3.67
CA GLY A 128 10.56 -5.68 3.33
C GLY A 128 10.16 -4.71 2.21
N PHE A 129 9.32 -5.16 1.28
CA PHE A 129 8.74 -4.33 0.23
C PHE A 129 7.63 -3.39 0.76
N LEU A 130 7.05 -3.72 1.92
CA LEU A 130 5.84 -3.08 2.45
C LEU A 130 6.13 -1.91 3.41
N GLY A 131 7.34 -1.35 3.39
CA GLY A 131 7.70 -0.15 4.14
C GLY A 131 7.97 0.99 3.16
N GLY A 132 7.28 2.12 3.33
CA GLY A 132 7.52 3.36 2.58
C GLY A 132 8.88 4.01 2.89
N GLY A 133 9.95 3.27 2.66
CA GLY A 133 11.30 3.80 2.54
C GLY A 133 11.44 4.37 1.15
N ASP A 134 11.78 5.66 1.10
CA ASP A 134 12.42 6.31 -0.01
C ASP A 134 13.70 5.52 -0.38
N ARG A 135 13.55 4.43 -1.13
CA ARG A 135 14.67 3.71 -1.76
C ARG A 135 14.97 4.37 -3.10
N ARG A 136 15.11 5.71 -3.11
CA ARG A 136 15.86 6.42 -4.15
C ARG A 136 17.32 6.49 -3.72
N GLU A 137 17.98 5.34 -3.62
CA GLU A 137 19.43 5.32 -3.85
C GLU A 137 19.59 5.18 -5.37
N PRO A 138 20.20 6.16 -6.06
CA PRO A 138 20.42 6.04 -7.49
C PRO A 138 21.28 4.79 -7.76
N ALA A 139 20.96 4.07 -8.83
CA ALA A 139 21.74 2.93 -9.29
C ALA A 139 23.18 3.37 -9.60
N GLU A 140 24.08 3.29 -8.62
CA GLU A 140 25.50 3.38 -8.85
C GLU A 140 25.95 2.10 -9.58
N ALA A 141 26.17 2.26 -10.87
CA ALA A 141 26.89 1.30 -11.69
C ALA A 141 28.25 0.97 -11.05
N HIS A 142 28.39 -0.22 -10.48
CA HIS A 142 29.68 -0.83 -10.13
C HIS A 142 29.86 -2.05 -11.04
N ARG A 143 30.56 -1.91 -12.18
CA ARG A 143 32.01 -2.13 -12.32
C ARG A 143 32.54 -3.26 -11.43
N GLY A 144 32.69 -4.44 -12.04
CA GLY A 144 33.97 -5.15 -12.09
C GLY A 144 34.52 -5.80 -10.82
N THR A 145 34.41 -7.14 -10.82
CA THR A 145 35.45 -8.15 -10.54
C THR A 145 35.90 -8.47 -9.10
N GLU A 146 36.04 -9.79 -8.90
CA GLU A 146 36.83 -10.55 -7.91
C GLU A 146 36.19 -10.74 -6.52
N SER A 147 36.26 -11.89 -5.83
CA SER A 147 36.69 -13.27 -6.10
C SER A 147 36.14 -14.15 -4.95
N LEU A 148 35.97 -15.45 -5.21
CA LEU A 148 35.50 -16.46 -4.24
C LEU A 148 36.52 -16.70 -3.13
N ASP A 149 36.08 -16.69 -1.87
CA ASP A 149 36.70 -17.50 -0.81
C ASP A 149 35.64 -18.19 0.06
N GLN A 150 35.83 -19.49 0.25
CA GLN A 150 35.00 -20.40 1.00
C GLN A 150 35.67 -20.67 2.35
N SER A 151 35.06 -20.31 3.47
CA SER A 151 35.13 -21.10 4.72
C SER A 151 34.30 -20.48 5.83
N THR A 152 33.27 -21.20 6.30
CA THR A 152 33.07 -21.63 7.71
C THR A 152 31.66 -22.16 7.90
N SER A 153 31.58 -23.30 8.57
CA SER A 153 30.41 -24.14 8.83
C SER A 153 29.49 -23.60 9.94
N PRO A 154 28.23 -24.08 10.05
CA PRO A 154 27.18 -23.39 10.77
C PRO A 154 27.02 -23.90 12.21
N SER A 155 27.05 -22.99 13.17
CA SER A 155 26.43 -23.23 14.48
C SER A 155 26.10 -21.90 15.13
N THR A 156 24.81 -21.67 15.37
CA THR A 156 24.16 -21.01 16.52
C THR A 156 22.92 -20.26 16.02
N LEU A 157 21.74 -20.81 16.28
CA LEU A 157 20.49 -20.04 16.23
C LEU A 157 20.43 -19.16 17.48
N PRO A 158 20.18 -17.84 17.37
CA PRO A 158 19.61 -17.10 18.47
C PRO A 158 18.12 -16.90 18.27
N GLU A 159 17.46 -17.11 19.39
CA GLU A 159 16.06 -16.92 19.75
C GLU A 159 15.36 -15.69 19.15
N ALA A 160 14.06 -15.87 19.00
CA ALA A 160 13.07 -14.84 18.75
C ALA A 160 13.28 -13.62 19.68
N SER A 161 13.73 -12.51 19.11
CA SER A 161 13.62 -11.22 19.77
C SER A 161 13.24 -10.12 18.78
N THR A 162 12.09 -9.52 19.07
CA THR A 162 11.73 -8.13 18.79
C THR A 162 11.83 -7.67 17.33
N LEU A 163 10.75 -7.89 16.56
CA LEU A 163 10.50 -7.10 15.36
C LEU A 163 10.49 -5.60 15.74
N PRO A 164 11.32 -4.76 15.11
CA PRO A 164 11.28 -3.33 15.37
C PRO A 164 9.90 -2.78 14.98
N SER A 165 9.40 -1.87 15.82
CA SER A 165 8.17 -1.11 15.59
C SER A 165 8.34 -0.19 14.38
N THR A 166 8.27 -0.75 13.17
CA THR A 166 8.48 -0.01 11.93
C THR A 166 7.14 0.45 11.35
N ARG A 167 7.13 1.72 10.94
CA ARG A 167 5.99 2.53 10.51
C ARG A 167 5.49 2.14 9.11
N LEU A 168 4.17 2.25 8.92
CA LEU A 168 3.39 2.19 7.66
C LEU A 168 3.59 0.94 6.80
N THR A 169 2.77 -0.08 7.07
CA THR A 169 2.60 -1.29 6.23
C THR A 169 1.15 -1.31 5.77
N GLU A 170 0.89 -1.20 4.47
CA GLU A 170 -0.47 -1.22 3.94
C GLU A 170 -0.80 -2.62 3.40
N VAL A 171 -1.15 -3.50 4.34
CA VAL A 171 -1.80 -4.77 4.01
C VAL A 171 -3.29 -4.46 3.85
N LYS A 172 -3.77 -4.36 2.61
CA LYS A 172 -5.20 -4.20 2.37
C LYS A 172 -5.88 -5.56 2.59
N ARG A 173 -6.83 -5.60 3.54
CA ARG A 173 -7.74 -6.73 3.68
C ARG A 173 -8.98 -6.42 2.86
N SER A 174 -9.21 -7.16 1.78
CA SER A 174 -10.50 -7.11 1.10
C SER A 174 -11.57 -7.66 2.06
N LEU A 175 -12.75 -7.01 2.14
CA LEU A 175 -13.86 -7.49 2.97
C LEU A 175 -14.81 -8.35 2.10
N PRO A 176 -15.37 -9.45 2.62
CA PRO A 176 -16.32 -10.25 1.85
C PRO A 176 -17.61 -9.42 1.67
N GLY A 177 -18.00 -9.19 0.41
CA GLY A 177 -19.25 -8.51 0.06
C GLY A 177 -19.23 -6.97 0.09
N SER A 178 -18.08 -6.35 0.36
CA SER A 178 -17.88 -4.91 0.26
C SER A 178 -16.71 -4.64 -0.70
N PHE A 179 -16.99 -4.71 -2.00
CA PHE A 179 -16.01 -4.48 -3.05
C PHE A 179 -15.73 -2.99 -3.31
N GLY A 180 -16.13 -2.08 -2.41
CA GLY A 180 -15.97 -0.63 -2.56
C GLY A 180 -15.65 0.14 -1.28
N SER A 181 -15.22 -0.53 -0.20
CA SER A 181 -14.81 0.20 1.02
C SER A 181 -13.35 0.62 0.91
N ALA A 182 -13.14 1.92 0.68
CA ALA A 182 -11.87 2.61 0.83
C ALA A 182 -11.09 2.08 2.05
N ALA A 183 -9.86 1.61 1.82
CA ALA A 183 -8.95 1.26 2.90
C ALA A 183 -8.59 2.55 3.67
N THR A 184 -9.08 2.69 4.91
CA THR A 184 -8.68 3.81 5.76
C THR A 184 -7.27 3.58 6.28
N LEU A 185 -6.32 4.40 5.85
CA LEU A 185 -4.93 4.35 6.28
C LEU A 185 -4.76 5.02 7.67
N ARG A 186 -4.65 4.22 8.74
CA ARG A 186 -4.42 4.73 10.11
C ARG A 186 -2.95 4.64 10.55
N LYS A 187 -2.36 5.75 11.00
CA LYS A 187 -1.19 5.74 11.92
C LYS A 187 -1.66 5.65 13.39
N LYS A 188 -1.00 4.81 14.19
CA LYS A 188 -1.21 4.69 15.65
C LYS A 188 -0.97 6.05 16.33
N PRO A 189 -1.80 6.49 17.31
CA PRO A 189 -1.54 7.70 18.07
C PRO A 189 -0.21 7.56 18.84
N PRO A 190 0.51 8.67 19.11
CA PRO A 190 1.76 8.62 19.86
C PRO A 190 1.48 8.00 21.23
N SER A 191 2.32 7.03 21.62
CA SER A 191 2.30 6.46 22.96
C SER A 191 2.51 7.59 23.97
N ALA A 192 1.49 7.88 24.78
CA ALA A 192 1.64 8.75 25.93
C ALA A 192 2.77 8.19 26.81
N GLY A 193 3.91 8.89 26.82
CA GLY A 193 5.01 8.59 27.70
C GLY A 193 4.53 8.68 29.14
N ARG A 194 4.76 7.61 29.91
CA ARG A 194 4.58 7.62 31.36
C ARG A 194 5.58 8.60 31.98
N GLY A 195 5.16 9.83 32.20
CA GLY A 195 5.80 10.76 33.14
C GLY A 195 5.18 10.58 34.52
N ARG A 196 5.92 9.99 35.47
CA ARG A 196 5.58 9.99 36.90
C ARG A 196 6.24 11.20 37.58
N GLY A 197 5.46 11.88 38.44
CA GLY A 197 5.90 12.81 39.50
C GLY A 197 5.99 14.26 39.04
N SER A 198 5.46 15.27 39.75
CA SER A 198 5.28 15.42 41.19
C SER A 198 4.02 16.23 41.56
N LEU A 199 3.36 15.81 42.63
CA LEU A 199 2.30 16.51 43.35
C LEU A 199 2.90 17.59 44.29
N THR A 200 2.39 18.82 44.19
CA THR A 200 2.07 19.79 45.26
C THR A 200 1.12 20.81 44.60
N GLY A 201 -0.01 21.29 45.12
CA GLY A 201 -0.62 21.34 46.44
C GLY A 201 -1.13 22.78 46.68
N SER A 202 -2.42 22.93 47.03
CA SER A 202 -3.20 24.16 47.42
C SER A 202 -4.03 24.79 46.29
N GLU A 203 -5.34 24.55 46.23
CA GLU A 203 -6.45 25.15 47.02
C GLU A 203 -6.83 26.59 46.59
N ARG A 204 -7.96 26.77 45.90
CA ARG A 204 -9.19 27.46 46.41
C ARG A 204 -10.19 27.85 45.31
N SER A 205 -11.44 27.41 45.55
CA SER A 205 -12.74 28.12 45.41
C SER A 205 -13.09 28.93 44.16
N GLY A 206 -14.30 28.69 43.63
CA GLY A 206 -15.12 29.76 43.05
C GLY A 206 -16.13 29.31 42.01
N LEU A 207 -17.40 29.13 42.44
CA LEU A 207 -18.57 29.14 41.56
C LEU A 207 -18.65 30.46 40.77
N SER A 208 -19.16 30.42 39.52
CA SER A 208 -20.44 31.06 39.14
C SER A 208 -20.63 31.13 37.62
N LEU A 209 -21.82 30.71 37.20
CA LEU A 209 -22.63 31.13 36.03
C LEU A 209 -22.08 30.93 34.61
#